data_AF-A0A9D5YZ60-F1
#
_entry.id   AF-A0A9D5YZ60-F1
#
_cell.length_a   1.000
_cell.length_b   1.000
_cell.length_c   1.000
_cell.angle_alpha   90.00
_cell.angle_beta   90.00
_cell.angle_gamma   90.00
#
_symmetry.space_group_name_H-M   'P 1'
#
loop_
_entity.id
_entity.type
_entity.pdbx_description
1 polymer ?
#
loop_
_entity_poly.entity_id
_entity_poly.type
_entity_poly.pdbx_seq_one_letter_code
_entity_poly.pdbx_strand_id
1 'polypeptide(L)'
;MEARDLLTRWWRPALAVAVVALAVVFRLVREEIGAPPNLELVTSAAFAAAVLVRHRLAFLAPLVVVVVSDLVLGNTSIALFTWSAWLVIGLGALLTRNTSGWGRLGAAAGLGVGGSLWFFLWTNFGVWFQGRGVWYPAGWDGLVASYVAGLPFLRTMLVGNLVLLPLVAAGTLLVERLERSHGLVTAPQAA
;
A
#
# COMPACT_ATOMS: atom_id res chain seq x y z
N MET A 1 24.13 2.93 25.39
CA MET A 1 22.98 3.46 24.62
C MET A 1 21.77 3.32 25.51
N GLU A 2 21.14 4.42 25.88
CA GLU A 2 20.06 4.44 26.88
C GLU A 2 18.77 3.84 26.29
N ALA A 3 17.89 3.28 27.12
CA ALA A 3 16.61 2.72 26.65
C ALA A 3 15.75 3.76 25.88
N ARG A 4 15.88 5.05 26.24
CA ARG A 4 15.24 6.17 25.53
C ARG A 4 15.79 6.40 24.14
N ASP A 5 17.10 6.28 23.94
CA ASP A 5 17.75 6.42 22.62
C ASP A 5 17.36 5.30 21.65
N LEU A 6 17.20 4.08 22.19
CA LEU A 6 16.71 2.95 21.40
C LEU A 6 15.27 3.16 20.96
N LEU A 7 14.41 3.64 21.86
CA LEU A 7 13.01 3.92 21.57
C LEU A 7 12.85 5.01 20.50
N THR A 8 13.58 6.12 20.59
CA THR A 8 13.49 7.22 19.61
C THR A 8 14.05 6.85 18.23
N ARG A 9 15.09 6.01 18.18
CA ARG A 9 15.74 5.63 16.92
C ARG A 9 14.97 4.56 16.13
N TRP A 10 14.36 3.59 16.80
CA TRP A 10 13.85 2.38 16.14
C TRP A 10 12.33 2.29 16.00
N TRP A 11 11.56 3.16 16.66
CA TRP A 11 10.11 3.06 16.62
C TRP A 11 9.53 3.27 15.21
N ARG A 12 10.09 4.17 14.38
CA ARG A 12 9.59 4.42 13.02
C ARG A 12 9.77 3.20 12.11
N PRO A 13 10.99 2.61 11.99
CA PRO A 13 11.16 1.34 11.30
C PRO A 13 10.29 0.22 11.90
N ALA A 14 10.20 0.11 13.23
CA ALA A 14 9.39 -0.92 13.87
C ALA A 14 7.90 -0.80 13.52
N LEU A 15 7.35 0.42 13.52
CA LEU A 15 5.97 0.67 13.13
C LEU A 15 5.74 0.38 11.64
N ALA A 16 6.68 0.75 10.76
CA ALA A 16 6.60 0.40 9.34
C ALA A 16 6.57 -1.13 9.15
N VAL A 17 7.45 -1.86 9.84
CA VAL A 17 7.47 -3.34 9.82
C VAL A 17 6.16 -3.91 10.38
N ALA A 18 5.61 -3.34 11.45
CA ALA A 18 4.35 -3.78 12.02
C ALA A 18 3.18 -3.60 11.04
N VAL A 19 3.12 -2.48 10.31
CA VAL A 19 2.10 -2.27 9.28
C VAL A 19 2.27 -3.23 8.10
N VAL A 20 3.50 -3.49 7.66
CA VAL A 20 3.80 -4.50 6.63
C VAL A 20 3.36 -5.90 7.09
N ALA A 21 3.70 -6.29 8.31
CA ALA A 21 3.30 -7.57 8.89
C ALA A 21 1.77 -7.68 9.01
N LEU A 22 1.10 -6.61 9.47
CA LEU A 22 -0.35 -6.55 9.53
C LEU A 22 -0.98 -6.72 8.14
N ALA A 23 -0.40 -6.13 7.10
CA ALA A 23 -0.88 -6.28 5.73
C ALA A 23 -0.73 -7.72 5.21
N VAL A 24 0.37 -8.39 5.55
CA VAL A 24 0.56 -9.83 5.27
C VAL A 24 -0.51 -10.65 5.99
N VAL A 25 -0.65 -10.48 7.31
CA VAL A 25 -1.62 -11.24 8.12
C VAL A 25 -3.04 -11.01 7.63
N PHE A 26 -3.43 -9.76 7.38
CA PHE A 26 -4.74 -9.44 6.84
C PHE A 26 -4.99 -10.15 5.51
N ARG A 27 -3.99 -10.20 4.61
CA ARG A 27 -4.13 -10.90 3.33
C ARG A 27 -4.29 -12.41 3.49
N LEU A 28 -3.72 -13.00 4.54
CA LEU A 28 -3.89 -14.43 4.82
C LEU A 28 -5.26 -14.76 5.43
N VAL A 29 -5.81 -13.89 6.28
CA VAL A 29 -7.06 -14.19 7.02
C VAL A 29 -8.31 -13.55 6.41
N ARG A 30 -8.17 -12.63 5.44
CA ARG A 30 -9.30 -11.84 4.90
C ARG A 30 -10.45 -12.68 4.36
N GLU A 31 -10.18 -13.84 3.78
CA GLU A 31 -11.23 -14.74 3.28
C GLU A 31 -11.99 -15.40 4.42
N GLU A 32 -11.29 -15.86 5.46
CA GLU A 32 -11.87 -16.51 6.64
C GLU A 32 -12.78 -15.56 7.44
N ILE A 33 -12.41 -14.28 7.52
CA ILE A 33 -13.19 -13.26 8.25
C ILE A 33 -14.27 -12.62 7.39
N GLY A 34 -14.48 -13.08 6.14
CA GLY A 34 -15.50 -12.56 5.23
C GLY A 34 -15.26 -11.11 4.79
N ALA A 35 -14.00 -10.67 4.73
CA ALA A 35 -13.69 -9.31 4.31
C ALA A 35 -14.06 -9.10 2.83
N PRO A 36 -14.52 -7.89 2.45
CA PRO A 36 -14.88 -7.60 1.07
C PRO A 36 -13.76 -7.92 0.06
N PRO A 37 -14.08 -8.44 -1.14
CA PRO A 37 -13.08 -8.74 -2.14
C PRO A 37 -12.28 -7.49 -2.54
N ASN A 38 -10.96 -7.63 -2.55
CA ASN A 38 -9.99 -6.58 -2.89
C ASN A 38 -9.91 -5.42 -1.88
N LEU A 39 -10.52 -5.56 -0.69
CA LEU A 39 -10.09 -4.78 0.46
C LEU A 39 -8.66 -5.21 0.82
N GLU A 40 -7.76 -4.24 1.00
CA GLU A 40 -6.33 -4.49 1.12
C GLU A 40 -5.65 -3.45 2.02
N LEU A 41 -4.53 -3.85 2.64
CA LEU A 41 -3.68 -3.00 3.51
C LEU A 41 -2.28 -2.76 2.91
N VAL A 42 -2.02 -3.27 1.71
CA VAL A 42 -0.76 -3.20 0.98
C VAL A 42 -0.43 -1.76 0.58
N THR A 43 -1.40 -0.97 0.11
CA THR A 43 -1.19 0.45 -0.20
C THR A 43 -0.89 1.25 1.06
N SER A 44 -1.58 0.96 2.17
CA SER A 44 -1.29 1.51 3.49
C SER A 44 0.12 1.16 3.97
N ALA A 45 0.57 -0.08 3.76
CA ALA A 45 1.92 -0.52 4.09
C ALA A 45 2.99 0.19 3.24
N ALA A 46 2.74 0.37 1.94
CA ALA A 46 3.62 1.13 1.06
C ALA A 46 3.78 2.58 1.53
N PHE A 47 2.66 3.24 1.84
CA PHE A 47 2.64 4.60 2.34
C PHE A 47 3.35 4.73 3.69
N ALA A 48 3.02 3.87 4.65
CA ALA A 48 3.62 3.89 5.98
C ALA A 48 5.14 3.67 5.90
N ALA A 49 5.59 2.69 5.12
CA ALA A 49 7.02 2.45 4.91
C ALA A 49 7.72 3.66 4.31
N ALA A 50 7.13 4.30 3.29
CA ALA A 50 7.74 5.46 2.64
C ALA A 50 7.89 6.65 3.60
N VAL A 51 6.85 6.97 4.37
CA VAL A 51 6.83 8.15 5.27
C VAL A 51 7.62 7.91 6.56
N LEU A 52 7.56 6.71 7.13
CA LEU A 52 8.22 6.42 8.41
C LEU A 52 9.72 6.13 8.25
N VAL A 53 10.10 5.34 7.24
CA VAL A 53 11.49 4.94 7.04
C VAL A 53 12.27 6.00 6.26
N ARG A 54 11.61 6.71 5.33
CA ARG A 54 12.20 7.74 4.46
C ARG A 54 13.40 7.27 3.62
N HIS A 55 13.60 5.97 3.51
CA HIS A 55 14.65 5.35 2.71
C HIS A 55 14.12 4.95 1.33
N ARG A 56 14.99 4.93 0.32
CA ARG A 56 14.59 4.56 -1.05
C ARG A 56 14.02 3.16 -1.11
N LEU A 57 14.56 2.19 -0.36
CA LEU A 57 14.08 0.80 -0.35
C LEU A 57 12.66 0.61 0.18
N ALA A 58 12.01 1.65 0.74
CA ALA A 58 10.62 1.56 1.18
C ALA A 58 9.65 1.19 0.04
N PHE A 59 10.01 1.43 -1.23
CA PHE A 59 9.20 1.01 -2.37
C PHE A 59 9.00 -0.50 -2.48
N LEU A 60 9.88 -1.30 -1.86
CA LEU A 60 9.78 -2.75 -1.86
C LEU A 60 8.75 -3.27 -0.84
N ALA A 61 8.31 -2.44 0.11
CA ALA A 61 7.36 -2.84 1.14
C ALA A 61 6.08 -3.53 0.59
N PRO A 62 5.33 -2.95 -0.38
CA PRO A 62 4.16 -3.60 -0.94
C PRO A 62 4.50 -4.90 -1.68
N LEU A 63 5.65 -4.97 -2.34
CA LEU A 63 6.11 -6.19 -3.02
C LEU A 63 6.39 -7.30 -2.01
N VAL A 64 7.05 -6.99 -0.89
CA VAL A 64 7.30 -7.95 0.20
C VAL A 64 5.97 -8.50 0.73
N VAL A 65 4.97 -7.64 0.94
CA VAL A 65 3.65 -8.08 1.42
C VAL A 65 3.04 -9.13 0.49
N VAL A 66 2.97 -8.84 -0.81
CA VAL A 66 2.30 -9.74 -1.76
C VAL A 66 3.11 -10.99 -2.06
N VAL A 67 4.42 -10.90 -2.23
CA VAL A 67 5.26 -12.07 -2.51
C VAL A 67 5.20 -13.05 -1.33
N VAL A 68 5.37 -12.57 -0.09
CA VAL A 68 5.32 -13.44 1.09
C VAL A 68 3.97 -14.12 1.23
N SER A 69 2.87 -13.36 1.05
CA SER A 69 1.53 -13.95 1.20
C SER A 69 1.12 -14.82 0.00
N ASP A 70 1.56 -14.53 -1.22
CA ASP A 70 1.29 -15.38 -2.40
C ASP A 70 1.98 -16.73 -2.31
N LEU A 71 3.18 -16.79 -1.71
CA LEU A 71 3.88 -18.06 -1.46
C LEU A 71 3.10 -18.98 -0.50
N VAL A 72 2.30 -18.40 0.40
CA VAL A 72 1.44 -19.15 1.33
C VAL A 72 0.10 -19.50 0.69
N LEU A 73 -0.52 -18.55 -0.02
CA LEU A 73 -1.85 -18.71 -0.64
C LEU A 73 -1.82 -19.49 -1.97
N GLY A 74 -0.65 -19.65 -2.60
CA GLY A 74 -0.52 -20.23 -3.93
C GLY A 74 -1.11 -19.36 -5.06
N ASN A 75 -1.34 -18.07 -4.83
CA ASN A 75 -2.00 -17.18 -5.78
C ASN A 75 -1.03 -16.61 -6.82
N THR A 76 -0.71 -17.38 -7.86
CA THR A 76 0.28 -17.00 -8.88
C THR A 76 -0.25 -16.83 -10.29
N SER A 77 -1.55 -17.05 -10.54
CA SER A 77 -2.15 -17.09 -11.89
C SER A 77 -1.90 -15.84 -12.73
N ILE A 78 -1.77 -14.68 -12.07
CA ILE A 78 -1.43 -13.41 -12.70
C ILE A 78 -0.30 -12.68 -11.93
N ALA A 79 0.60 -13.43 -11.30
CA ALA A 79 1.68 -12.89 -10.43
C ALA A 79 2.49 -11.78 -11.12
N LEU A 80 2.83 -11.97 -12.41
CA LEU A 80 3.57 -10.97 -13.18
C LEU A 80 2.91 -9.59 -13.14
N PHE A 81 1.58 -9.53 -13.32
CA PHE A 81 0.85 -8.27 -13.36
C PHE A 81 0.56 -7.72 -11.95
N THR A 82 0.24 -8.58 -10.99
CA THR A 82 0.00 -8.12 -9.61
C THR A 82 1.28 -7.63 -8.96
N TRP A 83 2.39 -8.37 -9.04
CA TRP A 83 3.66 -7.99 -8.43
C TRP A 83 4.26 -6.74 -9.06
N SER A 84 4.19 -6.61 -10.40
CA SER A 84 4.62 -5.38 -11.08
C SER A 84 3.70 -4.19 -10.76
N ALA A 85 2.39 -4.39 -10.57
CA ALA A 85 1.51 -3.32 -10.09
C ALA A 85 1.98 -2.79 -8.74
N TRP A 86 2.25 -3.68 -7.80
CA TRP A 86 2.69 -3.33 -6.45
C TRP A 86 4.07 -2.68 -6.44
N LEU A 87 4.95 -3.06 -7.35
CA LEU A 87 6.23 -2.39 -7.55
C LEU A 87 6.03 -0.92 -7.95
N VAL A 88 5.16 -0.65 -8.92
CA VAL A 88 4.85 0.71 -9.38
C VAL A 88 4.16 1.53 -8.29
N ILE A 89 3.22 0.93 -7.54
CA ILE A 89 2.57 1.59 -6.40
C ILE A 89 3.60 1.92 -5.32
N GLY A 90 4.53 1.01 -5.04
CA GLY A 90 5.65 1.25 -4.12
C GLY A 90 6.55 2.40 -4.58
N LEU A 91 6.87 2.48 -5.87
CA LEU A 91 7.61 3.61 -6.44
C LEU A 91 6.83 4.92 -6.30
N GLY A 92 5.52 4.90 -6.56
CA GLY A 92 4.62 6.03 -6.32
C GLY A 92 4.60 6.46 -4.84
N ALA A 93 4.67 5.51 -3.91
CA ALA A 93 4.73 5.80 -2.48
C ALA A 93 6.00 6.57 -2.09
N LEU A 94 7.11 6.42 -2.80
CA LEU A 94 8.32 7.22 -2.53
C LEU A 94 8.10 8.73 -2.72
N LEU A 95 7.10 9.14 -3.50
CA LEU A 95 6.74 10.55 -3.66
C LEU A 95 6.15 11.13 -2.37
N THR A 96 5.62 10.28 -1.47
CA THR A 96 5.00 10.73 -0.21
C THR A 96 6.01 10.87 0.94
N ARG A 97 7.22 10.32 0.81
CA ARG A 97 8.21 10.14 1.90
C ARG A 97 8.65 11.41 2.65
N ASN A 98 8.53 12.57 2.01
CA ASN A 98 8.95 13.87 2.55
C ASN A 98 7.78 14.81 2.83
N THR A 99 6.56 14.30 2.77
CA THR A 99 5.35 15.11 2.98
C THR A 99 5.07 15.31 4.47
N SER A 100 4.44 16.42 4.82
CA SER A 100 4.07 16.78 6.19
C SER A 100 2.72 17.51 6.24
N GLY A 101 2.10 17.53 7.41
CA GLY A 101 0.83 18.24 7.65
C GLY A 101 -0.26 17.88 6.63
N TRP A 102 -0.97 18.88 6.12
CA TRP A 102 -2.01 18.71 5.09
C TRP A 102 -1.48 18.12 3.78
N GLY A 103 -0.23 18.42 3.42
CA GLY A 103 0.42 17.85 2.23
C GLY A 103 0.56 16.32 2.34
N ARG A 104 0.76 15.79 3.55
CA ARG A 104 0.80 14.33 3.77
C ARG A 104 -0.56 13.68 3.57
N LEU A 105 -1.64 14.31 4.05
CA LEU A 105 -3.00 13.82 3.85
C LEU A 105 -3.37 13.82 2.36
N GLY A 106 -3.04 14.90 1.64
CA GLY A 106 -3.23 14.99 0.19
C GLY A 106 -2.44 13.93 -0.57
N ALA A 107 -1.17 13.71 -0.20
CA ALA A 107 -0.33 12.68 -0.80
C ALA A 107 -0.84 11.26 -0.51
N ALA A 108 -1.36 11.00 0.70
CA ALA A 108 -1.97 9.72 1.06
C ALA A 108 -3.22 9.43 0.23
N ALA A 109 -4.11 10.42 0.09
CA ALA A 109 -5.29 10.32 -0.76
C ALA A 109 -4.91 10.13 -2.24
N GLY A 110 -3.95 10.91 -2.74
CA GLY A 110 -3.44 10.80 -4.11
C GLY A 110 -2.86 9.41 -4.41
N LEU A 111 -2.06 8.86 -3.49
CA LEU A 111 -1.54 7.49 -3.61
C LEU A 111 -2.66 6.45 -3.55
N GLY A 112 -3.64 6.61 -2.66
CA GLY A 112 -4.78 5.70 -2.55
C GLY A 112 -5.62 5.65 -3.83
N VAL A 113 -5.98 6.82 -4.39
CA VAL A 113 -6.74 6.90 -5.64
C VAL A 113 -5.90 6.43 -6.83
N GLY A 114 -4.72 7.00 -7.01
CA GLY A 114 -3.84 6.70 -8.13
C GLY A 114 -3.38 5.23 -8.13
N GLY A 115 -3.04 4.70 -6.96
CA GLY A 115 -2.66 3.30 -6.79
C GLY A 115 -3.81 2.33 -7.08
N SER A 116 -5.02 2.64 -6.61
CA SER A 116 -6.21 1.81 -6.88
C SER A 116 -6.56 1.79 -8.38
N LEU A 117 -6.53 2.95 -9.04
CA LEU A 117 -6.77 3.05 -10.48
C LEU A 117 -5.70 2.33 -11.29
N TRP A 118 -4.42 2.53 -10.94
CA TRP A 118 -3.31 1.83 -11.59
C TRP A 118 -3.41 0.32 -11.43
N PHE A 119 -3.65 -0.16 -10.20
CA PHE A 119 -3.81 -1.58 -9.92
C PHE A 119 -4.95 -2.17 -10.74
N PHE A 120 -6.11 -1.52 -10.74
CA PHE A 120 -7.27 -1.94 -11.52
C PHE A 120 -6.97 -2.02 -13.02
N LEU A 121 -6.40 -0.96 -13.60
CA LEU A 121 -6.10 -0.91 -15.03
C LEU A 121 -5.10 -2.00 -15.42
N TRP A 122 -3.99 -2.09 -14.69
CA TRP A 122 -2.90 -2.99 -15.04
C TRP A 122 -3.24 -4.46 -14.81
N THR A 123 -3.89 -4.79 -13.69
CA THR A 123 -4.18 -6.20 -13.37
C THR A 123 -5.31 -6.77 -14.21
N ASN A 124 -6.35 -5.98 -14.53
CA ASN A 124 -7.42 -6.46 -15.43
C ASN A 124 -6.92 -6.60 -16.87
N PHE A 125 -6.02 -5.72 -17.34
CA PHE A 125 -5.30 -5.96 -18.58
C PHE A 125 -4.53 -7.29 -18.52
N GLY A 126 -3.85 -7.57 -17.40
CA GLY A 126 -3.14 -8.82 -17.18
C GLY A 126 -4.01 -10.08 -17.16
N VAL A 127 -5.22 -9.99 -16.60
CA VAL A 127 -6.22 -11.07 -16.62
C VAL A 127 -6.63 -11.36 -18.06
N TRP A 128 -7.04 -10.34 -18.81
CA TRP A 128 -7.39 -10.50 -20.22
C TRP A 128 -6.23 -11.01 -21.06
N PHE A 129 -5.02 -10.49 -20.85
CA PHE A 129 -3.84 -10.82 -21.66
C PHE A 129 -3.37 -12.26 -21.44
N GLN A 130 -3.29 -12.73 -20.18
CA GLN A 130 -2.87 -14.11 -19.89
C GLN A 130 -3.99 -15.12 -20.14
N GLY A 131 -5.24 -14.75 -19.88
CA GLY A 131 -6.42 -15.59 -20.13
C GLY A 131 -6.99 -15.43 -21.54
N ARG A 132 -6.21 -14.90 -22.49
CA ARG A 132 -6.71 -14.49 -23.81
C ARG A 132 -7.29 -15.69 -24.58
N GLY A 133 -8.59 -15.63 -24.87
CA GLY A 133 -9.32 -16.72 -25.53
C GLY A 133 -9.75 -17.86 -24.61
N VAL A 134 -9.47 -17.77 -23.30
CA VAL A 134 -9.84 -18.78 -22.29
C VAL A 134 -10.82 -18.18 -21.27
N TRP A 135 -10.45 -17.09 -20.61
CA TRP A 135 -11.31 -16.41 -19.63
C TRP A 135 -12.19 -15.35 -20.28
N TYR A 136 -11.64 -14.67 -21.28
CA TYR A 136 -12.31 -13.62 -22.04
C TYR A 136 -11.99 -13.75 -23.54
N PRO A 137 -12.88 -13.29 -24.43
CA PRO A 137 -12.60 -13.19 -25.85
C PRO A 137 -11.28 -12.47 -26.14
N ALA A 138 -10.55 -12.91 -27.17
CA ALA A 138 -9.26 -12.34 -27.52
C ALA A 138 -9.34 -10.90 -28.07
N GLY A 139 -10.52 -10.46 -28.51
CA GLY A 139 -10.75 -9.14 -29.06
C GLY A 139 -10.93 -8.04 -28.00
N TRP A 140 -11.22 -6.84 -28.49
CA TRP A 140 -11.53 -5.66 -27.67
C TRP A 140 -12.70 -5.88 -26.72
N ASP A 141 -13.72 -6.63 -27.15
CA ASP A 141 -14.88 -6.93 -26.33
C ASP A 141 -14.51 -7.71 -25.06
N GLY A 142 -13.53 -8.62 -25.16
CA GLY A 142 -13.05 -9.36 -23.98
C GLY A 142 -12.22 -8.50 -23.03
N LEU A 143 -11.47 -7.53 -23.55
CA LEU A 143 -10.75 -6.57 -22.70
C LEU A 143 -11.74 -5.71 -21.92
N VAL A 144 -12.76 -5.17 -22.60
CA VAL A 144 -13.84 -4.41 -21.97
C VAL A 144 -14.57 -5.27 -20.93
N ALA A 145 -14.90 -6.53 -21.27
CA ALA A 145 -15.54 -7.46 -20.35
C ALA A 145 -14.71 -7.69 -19.07
N SER A 146 -13.38 -7.84 -19.19
CA SER A 146 -12.49 -7.96 -18.02
C SER A 146 -12.55 -6.71 -17.14
N TYR A 147 -12.52 -5.50 -17.71
CA TYR A 147 -12.63 -4.27 -16.92
C TYR A 147 -13.98 -4.12 -16.24
N VAL A 148 -15.07 -4.42 -16.94
CA VAL A 148 -16.43 -4.36 -16.37
C VAL A 148 -16.56 -5.33 -15.19
N ALA A 149 -16.07 -6.55 -15.35
CA ALA A 149 -16.03 -7.55 -14.27
C ALA A 149 -15.14 -7.10 -13.09
N GLY A 150 -14.11 -6.29 -13.37
CA GLY A 150 -13.20 -5.74 -12.38
C GLY A 150 -13.79 -4.60 -11.51
N LEU A 151 -14.86 -3.93 -11.96
CA LEU A 151 -15.37 -2.71 -11.31
C LEU A 151 -15.75 -2.89 -9.82
N PRO A 152 -16.37 -3.99 -9.38
CA PRO A 152 -16.64 -4.22 -7.97
C PRO A 152 -15.37 -4.23 -7.11
N PHE A 153 -14.28 -4.82 -7.62
CA PHE A 153 -12.99 -4.87 -6.93
C PHE A 153 -12.31 -3.49 -6.85
N LEU A 154 -12.45 -2.67 -7.91
CA LEU A 154 -12.00 -1.28 -7.88
C LEU A 154 -12.76 -0.49 -6.83
N ARG A 155 -14.09 -0.63 -6.76
CA ARG A 155 -14.92 0.08 -5.78
C ARG A 155 -14.47 -0.23 -4.36
N THR A 156 -14.29 -1.51 -4.04
CA THR A 156 -13.86 -1.92 -2.69
C THR A 156 -12.47 -1.37 -2.35
N MET A 157 -11.50 -1.53 -3.26
CA MET A 157 -10.13 -1.05 -3.04
C MET A 157 -10.09 0.47 -2.91
N LEU A 158 -10.81 1.20 -3.77
CA LEU A 158 -10.84 2.66 -3.77
C LEU A 158 -11.46 3.20 -2.48
N VAL A 159 -12.64 2.70 -2.07
CA VAL A 159 -13.29 3.13 -0.83
C VAL A 159 -12.42 2.77 0.38
N GLY A 160 -11.87 1.56 0.40
CA GLY A 160 -10.93 1.14 1.44
C GLY A 160 -9.74 2.09 1.54
N ASN A 161 -9.09 2.41 0.42
CA ASN A 161 -7.93 3.29 0.40
C ASN A 161 -8.28 4.75 0.72
N LEU A 162 -9.45 5.25 0.33
CA LEU A 162 -9.93 6.59 0.71
C LEU A 162 -10.14 6.73 2.23
N VAL A 163 -10.35 5.64 2.94
CA VAL A 163 -10.47 5.64 4.41
C VAL A 163 -9.13 5.33 5.08
N LEU A 164 -8.49 4.24 4.68
CA LEU A 164 -7.30 3.70 5.34
C LEU A 164 -6.07 4.60 5.19
N LEU A 165 -5.84 5.19 4.01
CA LEU A 165 -4.65 6.02 3.78
C LEU A 165 -4.68 7.32 4.60
N PRO A 166 -5.79 8.08 4.64
CA PRO A 166 -5.91 9.22 5.54
C PRO A 166 -5.78 8.84 7.02
N LEU A 167 -6.31 7.69 7.45
CA LEU A 167 -6.16 7.22 8.84
C LEU A 167 -4.69 6.94 9.19
N VAL A 168 -3.98 6.22 8.32
CA VAL A 168 -2.55 5.96 8.52
C VAL A 168 -1.76 7.26 8.51
N ALA A 169 -2.04 8.18 7.57
CA ALA A 169 -1.41 9.48 7.52
C ALA A 169 -1.66 10.31 8.79
N ALA A 170 -2.90 10.38 9.26
CA ALA A 170 -3.26 11.05 10.50
C ALA A 170 -2.54 10.43 11.71
N GLY A 171 -2.46 9.10 11.79
CA GLY A 171 -1.70 8.38 12.80
C GLY A 171 -0.22 8.79 12.82
N THR A 172 0.44 8.80 11.66
CA THR A 172 1.86 9.24 11.58
C THR A 172 2.05 10.70 12.00
N LEU A 173 1.11 11.59 11.65
CA LEU A 173 1.18 13.00 12.03
C LEU A 173 0.93 13.22 13.52
N LEU A 174 0.02 12.45 14.13
CA LEU A 174 -0.24 12.50 15.56
C LEU A 174 1.01 12.10 16.35
N VAL A 175 1.68 11.01 15.95
CA VAL A 175 2.92 10.58 16.60
C VAL A 175 4.00 11.66 16.48
N GLU A 176 4.20 12.24 15.29
CA GLU A 176 5.16 13.34 15.10
C GLU A 176 4.83 14.60 15.93
N ARG A 177 3.55 14.87 16.20
CA ARG A 177 3.14 15.99 17.07
C ARG A 177 3.47 15.69 18.53
N LEU A 178 3.19 14.47 18.99
CA LEU A 178 3.50 14.03 20.35
C LEU A 178 5.01 14.00 20.63
N GLU A 179 5.81 13.56 19.65
CA GLU A 179 7.27 13.62 19.74
C GLU A 179 7.78 15.05 19.96
N ARG A 180 7.21 16.00 19.20
CA ARG A 180 7.57 17.42 19.31
C ARG A 180 7.15 18.03 20.64
N SER A 181 5.96 17.69 21.16
CA SER A 181 5.49 18.23 22.44
C SER A 181 6.26 17.66 23.64
N HIS A 182 6.84 16.45 23.53
CA HIS A 182 7.63 15.82 24.60
C HIS A 182 9.15 16.03 24.44
N GLY A 183 9.58 16.89 23.51
CA GLY A 183 11.01 17.21 23.31
C GLY A 183 11.86 16.03 22.80
N LEU A 184 11.25 14.98 22.27
CA LEU A 184 11.95 13.78 21.77
C LEU A 184 12.58 14.00 20.39
N VAL A 185 12.22 15.09 19.70
CA VAL A 185 12.78 15.50 18.41
C VAL A 185 13.20 16.96 18.53
N THR A 186 14.50 17.23 18.52
CA THR A 186 15.04 18.59 18.39
C THR A 186 14.58 19.19 17.06
N ALA A 187 14.02 20.40 17.11
CA ALA A 187 13.64 21.14 15.90
C ALA A 187 14.82 21.20 14.93
N PRO A 188 14.60 21.12 13.60
CA PRO A 188 15.67 21.36 12.64
C PRO A 188 16.29 22.71 12.96
N GLN A 189 17.60 22.74 13.24
CA GLN A 189 18.33 23.99 13.34
C GLN A 189 18.18 24.69 11.99
N ALA A 190 17.50 25.84 12.00
CA ALA A 190 17.45 26.71 10.84
C ALA A 190 18.89 27.14 10.55
N ALA A 191 19.39 26.76 9.37
CA ALA A 191 20.59 27.34 8.79
C ALA A 191 20.23 28.68 8.14
#